data_AF-A0A7S1AA30-F1
#
_entry.id   AF-A0A7S1AA30-F1
#
_cell.length_a   1.000
_cell.length_b   1.000
_cell.length_c   1.000
_cell.angle_alpha   90.00
_cell.angle_beta   90.00
_cell.angle_gamma   90.00
#
_symmetry.space_group_name_H-M   'P 1'
#
loop_
_entity.id
_entity.type
_entity.pdbx_description
1 polymer ?
#
loop_
_entity_poly.entity_id
_entity_poly.type
_entity_poly.pdbx_seq_one_letter_code
_entity_poly.pdbx_strand_id
1 'polypeptide(L)'
;LKVLATPRSPFGTVQSYMVALTLKKQGRGVLVTGDSSAVKDTLKSQGGKWNGGLKGWIFQPAKYMPLLTTLRGAGHTVTDEVAGGAPEEAKVASAASATVSATASAIAGENADLAGEFASALGGSQPAKKRKVDGEDGDFTAELNDNERAPKRVSVRTFGGKVQVDLREFYKSGAETLPGKKGMSLSAAEWNVLQEVAPQINNALKKLSPP
;
A
#
# COMPACT_ATOMS: atom_id res chain seq x y z
N LEU A 1 28.27 19.19 -46.97
CA LEU A 1 27.15 19.58 -46.10
C LEU A 1 27.41 19.02 -44.70
N LYS A 2 27.54 19.89 -43.69
CA LYS A 2 27.80 19.53 -42.30
C LYS A 2 26.45 19.49 -41.57
N VAL A 3 25.97 18.31 -41.21
CA VAL A 3 24.69 18.15 -40.49
C VAL A 3 24.93 18.57 -39.04
N LEU A 4 24.34 19.70 -38.64
CA LEU A 4 24.35 20.18 -37.27
C LEU A 4 23.42 19.28 -36.43
N ALA A 5 24.01 18.47 -35.57
CA ALA A 5 23.29 17.69 -34.57
C ALA A 5 22.74 18.62 -33.48
N THR A 6 21.42 18.65 -33.34
CA THR A 6 20.71 19.34 -32.24
C THR A 6 21.12 18.74 -30.90
N PRO A 7 21.41 19.53 -29.84
CA PRO A 7 21.71 18.98 -28.53
C PRO A 7 20.47 18.29 -27.94
N ARG A 8 20.59 17.00 -27.62
CA ARG A 8 19.64 16.32 -26.73
C ARG A 8 19.72 16.96 -25.35
N SER A 9 18.56 17.38 -24.84
CA SER A 9 18.40 17.86 -23.47
C SER A 9 18.94 16.85 -22.45
N PRO A 10 19.73 17.26 -21.45
CA PRO A 10 20.25 16.37 -20.40
C PRO A 10 19.19 15.97 -19.36
N PHE A 11 17.98 16.52 -19.44
CA PHE A 11 16.89 16.14 -18.56
C PHE A 11 16.09 15.03 -19.20
N GLY A 12 16.19 13.84 -18.59
CA GLY A 12 15.62 12.60 -19.07
C GLY A 12 14.16 12.71 -19.47
N THR A 13 13.76 11.79 -20.35
CA THR A 13 12.38 11.48 -20.74
C THR A 13 11.41 11.75 -19.58
N VAL A 14 10.59 12.78 -19.71
CA VAL A 14 9.40 12.95 -18.87
C VAL A 14 8.47 11.80 -19.22
N GLN A 15 8.58 10.68 -18.51
CA GLN A 15 7.49 9.71 -18.47
C GLN A 15 6.27 10.48 -17.96
N SER A 16 5.33 10.74 -18.86
CA SER A 16 4.02 11.28 -18.53
C SER A 16 3.30 10.23 -17.68
N TYR A 17 3.52 10.27 -16.37
CA TYR A 17 2.78 9.45 -15.42
C TYR A 17 1.35 9.98 -15.36
N MET A 18 0.43 9.30 -16.05
CA MET A 18 -0.99 9.51 -15.85
C MET A 18 -1.34 8.95 -14.48
N VAL A 19 -1.64 9.84 -13.54
CA VAL A 19 -1.97 9.49 -12.15
C VAL A 19 -3.48 9.55 -11.98
N ALA A 20 -4.06 8.54 -11.32
CA ALA A 20 -5.45 8.57 -10.89
C ALA A 20 -5.57 9.25 -9.52
N LEU A 21 -6.29 10.38 -9.47
CA LEU A 21 -6.53 11.15 -8.26
C LEU A 21 -8.03 11.27 -8.02
N THR A 22 -8.46 11.09 -6.79
CA THR A 22 -9.84 11.24 -6.37
C THR A 22 -9.95 12.41 -5.41
N LEU A 23 -10.81 13.38 -5.74
CA LEU A 23 -11.11 14.54 -4.91
C LEU A 23 -12.42 14.29 -4.19
N LYS A 24 -12.38 14.29 -2.85
CA LYS A 24 -13.54 14.10 -1.99
C LYS A 24 -13.74 15.32 -1.11
N LYS A 25 -15.00 15.68 -0.83
CA LYS A 25 -15.32 16.73 0.13
C LYS A 25 -14.94 16.28 1.55
N GLN A 26 -14.20 17.10 2.28
CA GLN A 26 -13.75 16.77 3.65
C GLN A 26 -13.98 17.97 4.57
N GLY A 27 -15.11 17.94 5.30
CA GLY A 27 -15.52 19.07 6.13
C GLY A 27 -15.64 20.37 5.33
N ARG A 28 -14.81 21.36 5.66
CA ARG A 28 -14.73 22.66 4.95
C ARG A 28 -13.69 22.66 3.82
N GLY A 29 -12.95 21.58 3.60
CA GLY A 29 -11.89 21.47 2.61
C GLY A 29 -12.12 20.36 1.59
N VAL A 30 -11.13 20.17 0.72
CA VAL A 30 -11.11 19.09 -0.27
C VAL A 30 -9.96 18.16 0.02
N LEU A 31 -10.25 16.86 0.04
CA LEU A 31 -9.28 15.79 0.22
C LEU A 31 -8.94 15.18 -1.14
N VAL A 32 -7.68 15.25 -1.55
CA VAL A 32 -7.13 14.53 -2.71
C VAL A 32 -6.53 13.21 -2.21
N THR A 33 -7.01 12.11 -2.75
CA THR A 33 -6.57 10.73 -2.46
C THR A 33 -6.24 10.01 -3.76
N GLY A 34 -5.60 8.84 -3.68
CA GLY A 34 -5.13 8.07 -4.85
C GLY A 34 -3.61 8.09 -4.98
N ASP A 35 -3.09 7.88 -6.20
CA ASP A 35 -1.67 7.71 -6.53
C ASP A 35 -0.88 9.04 -6.52
N SER A 36 -1.13 9.86 -5.49
CA SER A 36 -0.57 11.20 -5.29
C SER A 36 0.95 11.27 -5.09
N SER A 37 1.67 10.16 -5.21
CA SER A 37 3.13 10.08 -5.03
C SER A 37 3.90 10.78 -6.14
N ALA A 38 3.47 10.63 -7.40
CA ALA A 38 4.12 11.24 -8.55
C ALA A 38 3.80 12.75 -8.69
N VAL A 39 2.65 13.19 -8.17
CA VAL A 39 2.24 14.61 -8.16
C VAL A 39 2.47 15.29 -6.80
N LYS A 40 3.18 14.63 -5.89
CA LYS A 40 3.32 15.04 -4.50
C LYS A 40 3.86 16.47 -4.37
N ASP A 41 4.88 16.79 -5.15
CA ASP A 41 5.53 18.10 -5.13
C ASP A 41 4.62 19.18 -5.72
N THR A 42 3.85 18.85 -6.76
CA THR A 42 2.80 19.70 -7.32
C THR A 42 1.71 19.99 -6.28
N LEU A 43 1.22 18.95 -5.58
CA LEU A 43 0.18 19.10 -4.56
C LEU A 43 0.65 19.94 -3.36
N LYS A 44 1.91 19.78 -2.95
CA LYS A 44 2.52 20.59 -1.89
C LYS A 44 2.71 22.04 -2.33
N SER A 45 3.15 22.27 -3.58
CA SER A 45 3.30 23.61 -4.17
C SER A 45 1.95 24.35 -4.27
N GLN A 46 0.87 23.62 -4.59
CA GLN A 46 -0.49 24.15 -4.63
C GLN A 46 -1.11 24.39 -3.23
N GLY A 47 -0.33 24.24 -2.16
CA GLY A 47 -0.74 24.52 -0.79
C GLY A 47 -1.48 23.37 -0.10
N GLY A 48 -1.39 22.15 -0.64
CA GLY A 48 -1.94 20.96 -0.01
C GLY A 48 -1.18 20.61 1.26
N LYS A 49 -1.91 20.21 2.31
CA LYS A 49 -1.33 19.67 3.53
C LYS A 49 -1.62 18.18 3.60
N TRP A 50 -0.56 17.38 3.66
CA TRP A 50 -0.70 15.94 3.85
C TRP A 50 -1.35 15.63 5.21
N ASN A 51 -2.44 14.86 5.20
CA ASN A 51 -3.07 14.31 6.40
C ASN A 51 -2.85 12.79 6.43
N GLY A 52 -2.04 12.33 7.38
CA GLY A 52 -1.68 10.91 7.51
C GLY A 52 -2.81 10.01 8.02
N GLY A 53 -3.83 10.58 8.67
CA GLY A 53 -5.02 9.85 9.12
C GLY A 53 -5.97 9.55 7.97
N LEU A 54 -6.08 10.48 7.02
CA LEU A 54 -6.91 10.32 5.81
C LEU A 54 -6.14 9.79 4.60
N LYS A 55 -4.81 9.57 4.76
CA LYS A 55 -3.88 9.16 3.70
C LYS A 55 -4.05 9.99 2.41
N GLY A 56 -4.21 11.30 2.56
CA GLY A 56 -4.47 12.20 1.44
C GLY A 56 -4.09 13.65 1.72
N TRP A 57 -4.13 14.45 0.67
CA TRP A 57 -3.79 15.87 0.72
C TRP A 57 -5.05 16.70 0.95
N ILE A 58 -5.07 17.50 2.01
CA ILE A 58 -6.17 18.43 2.30
C ILE A 58 -5.83 19.79 1.71
N PHE A 59 -6.77 20.33 0.94
CA PHE A 59 -6.74 21.65 0.36
C PHE A 59 -7.84 22.53 0.97
N GLN A 60 -7.55 23.82 1.06
CA GLN A 60 -8.57 24.82 1.35
C GLN A 60 -9.58 24.87 0.19
N PRO A 61 -10.86 25.15 0.47
CA PRO A 61 -11.90 25.18 -0.56
C PRO A 61 -11.63 26.23 -1.66
N ALA A 62 -11.02 27.36 -1.30
CA ALA A 62 -10.62 28.40 -2.27
C ALA A 62 -9.52 27.96 -3.25
N LYS A 63 -8.78 26.88 -2.94
CA LYS A 63 -7.69 26.34 -3.75
C LYS A 63 -8.09 25.13 -4.60
N TYR A 64 -9.34 24.65 -4.46
CA TYR A 64 -9.85 23.49 -5.20
C TYR A 64 -9.96 23.74 -6.71
N MET A 65 -10.50 24.89 -7.12
CA MET A 65 -10.69 25.21 -8.55
C MET A 65 -9.35 25.29 -9.32
N PRO A 66 -8.33 26.05 -8.86
CA PRO A 66 -7.02 26.08 -9.52
C PRO A 66 -6.31 24.71 -9.55
N LEU A 67 -6.48 23.93 -8.48
CA LEU A 67 -5.91 22.59 -8.37
C LEU A 67 -6.50 21.65 -9.43
N LEU A 68 -7.83 21.65 -9.58
CA LEU A 68 -8.53 20.83 -10.54
C LEU A 68 -8.15 21.17 -11.99
N THR A 69 -8.02 22.48 -12.31
CA THR A 69 -7.50 22.93 -13.61
C THR A 69 -6.07 22.46 -13.85
N THR A 70 -5.19 22.57 -12.85
CA THR A 70 -3.78 22.16 -12.95
C THR A 70 -3.66 20.65 -13.16
N LEU A 71 -4.43 19.85 -12.39
CA LEU A 71 -4.37 18.39 -12.47
C LEU A 71 -4.94 17.85 -13.78
N ARG A 72 -6.06 18.40 -14.27
CA ARG A 72 -6.60 18.04 -15.59
C ARG A 72 -5.72 18.54 -16.74
N GLY A 73 -5.18 19.76 -16.63
CA GLY A 73 -4.27 20.34 -17.63
C GLY A 73 -2.94 19.60 -17.74
N ALA A 74 -2.49 18.96 -16.66
CA ALA A 74 -1.33 18.06 -16.66
C ALA A 74 -1.65 16.65 -17.20
N GLY A 75 -2.88 16.38 -17.63
CA GLY A 75 -3.28 15.10 -18.23
C GLY A 75 -3.52 13.97 -17.21
N HIS A 76 -3.74 14.30 -15.93
CA HIS A 76 -4.05 13.31 -14.90
C HIS A 76 -5.54 12.96 -14.88
N THR A 77 -5.87 11.72 -14.51
CA THR A 77 -7.24 11.26 -14.36
C THR A 77 -7.76 11.74 -12.99
N VAL A 78 -8.61 12.76 -12.99
CA VAL A 78 -9.15 13.37 -11.78
C VAL A 78 -10.63 13.02 -11.62
N THR A 79 -10.93 12.12 -10.69
CA THR A 79 -12.31 11.80 -10.28
C THR A 79 -12.77 12.82 -9.25
N ASP A 80 -13.81 13.59 -9.58
CA ASP A 80 -14.32 14.67 -8.73
C ASP A 80 -15.61 14.24 -8.02
N GLU A 81 -15.48 13.81 -6.77
CA GLU A 81 -16.61 13.47 -5.90
C GLU A 81 -17.08 14.66 -5.06
N VAL A 82 -16.46 15.85 -5.20
CA VAL A 82 -16.82 17.06 -4.44
C VAL A 82 -18.13 17.67 -4.96
N ALA A 83 -18.41 17.52 -6.25
CA ALA A 83 -19.61 18.05 -6.90
C ALA A 83 -20.90 17.26 -6.58
N GLY A 84 -20.80 16.10 -5.94
CA GLY A 84 -21.93 15.24 -5.56
C GLY A 84 -22.41 14.32 -6.70
N GLY A 85 -22.27 13.01 -6.46
CA GLY A 85 -23.10 11.90 -6.98
C GLY A 85 -23.31 11.74 -8.50
N ALA A 86 -22.73 10.66 -9.06
CA ALA A 86 -22.84 10.17 -10.43
C ALA A 86 -24.28 9.81 -10.90
N PRO A 87 -24.49 9.45 -12.19
CA PRO A 87 -24.26 8.05 -12.57
C PRO A 87 -23.58 7.83 -13.94
N GLU A 88 -22.87 6.72 -14.03
CA GLU A 88 -22.95 5.71 -15.09
C GLU A 88 -23.87 6.00 -16.30
N GLU A 89 -23.30 6.41 -17.44
CA GLU A 89 -23.56 5.87 -18.81
C GLU A 89 -22.79 6.69 -19.86
N ALA A 90 -21.78 6.08 -20.49
CA ALA A 90 -21.30 6.50 -21.81
C ALA A 90 -20.87 5.26 -22.60
N LYS A 91 -21.86 4.40 -22.87
CA LYS A 91 -21.79 3.41 -23.95
C LYS A 91 -22.56 3.98 -25.16
N VAL A 92 -21.85 4.56 -26.11
CA VAL A 92 -22.23 4.60 -27.54
C VAL A 92 -20.94 4.44 -28.35
N ALA A 93 -20.65 3.22 -28.79
CA ALA A 93 -20.94 2.71 -30.14
C ALA A 93 -19.80 3.01 -31.13
N SER A 94 -18.94 2.00 -31.35
CA SER A 94 -18.25 1.76 -32.62
C SER A 94 -18.10 0.25 -32.78
N ALA A 95 -18.41 -0.22 -33.99
CA ALA A 95 -18.96 -1.52 -34.31
C ALA A 95 -17.92 -2.65 -34.56
N ALA A 96 -18.47 -3.87 -34.66
CA ALA A 96 -17.91 -5.15 -35.14
C ALA A 96 -16.95 -5.87 -34.16
N SER A 97 -16.99 -7.19 -33.94
CA SER A 97 -17.55 -8.31 -34.71
C SER A 97 -17.88 -9.46 -33.74
N ALA A 98 -18.82 -10.30 -34.16
CA ALA A 98 -19.33 -11.49 -33.48
C ALA A 98 -18.29 -12.61 -33.29
N THR A 99 -18.57 -13.53 -32.34
CA THR A 99 -18.75 -15.00 -32.55
C THR A 99 -18.22 -15.83 -31.35
N VAL A 100 -19.13 -16.60 -30.72
CA VAL A 100 -19.00 -17.86 -29.93
C VAL A 100 -18.11 -17.84 -28.65
N SER A 101 -18.27 -18.67 -27.62
CA SER A 101 -18.99 -19.92 -27.40
C SER A 101 -19.16 -20.13 -25.89
N ALA A 102 -20.11 -20.99 -25.53
CA ALA A 102 -20.43 -21.50 -24.21
C ALA A 102 -19.25 -22.12 -23.44
N THR A 103 -19.32 -22.16 -22.09
CA THR A 103 -19.50 -23.38 -21.28
C THR A 103 -19.44 -23.09 -19.76
N ALA A 104 -20.37 -23.72 -19.02
CA ALA A 104 -20.27 -24.44 -17.73
C ALA A 104 -19.28 -23.94 -16.64
N SER A 105 -19.49 -24.05 -15.32
CA SER A 105 -20.44 -24.74 -14.45
C SER A 105 -20.08 -24.37 -12.99
N ALA A 106 -21.05 -24.49 -12.07
CA ALA A 106 -21.00 -24.99 -10.67
C ALA A 106 -19.76 -24.71 -9.77
N ILE A 107 -19.84 -24.34 -8.49
CA ILE A 107 -20.37 -25.03 -7.27
C ILE A 107 -20.19 -24.01 -6.10
N ALA A 108 -21.10 -23.74 -5.15
CA ALA A 108 -21.77 -24.56 -4.12
C ALA A 108 -20.82 -25.25 -3.11
N GLY A 109 -21.04 -24.99 -1.81
CA GLY A 109 -20.41 -25.68 -0.66
C GLY A 109 -19.62 -24.73 0.25
N GLU A 110 -20.21 -24.07 1.25
CA GLU A 110 -20.64 -24.61 2.56
C GLU A 110 -19.43 -24.97 3.45
N ASN A 111 -19.34 -24.35 4.63
CA ASN A 111 -18.98 -25.02 5.88
C ASN A 111 -19.33 -24.10 7.06
N ALA A 112 -20.13 -24.68 7.94
CA ALA A 112 -20.79 -24.10 9.09
C ALA A 112 -19.93 -24.22 10.36
N ASP A 113 -20.29 -23.39 11.33
CA ASP A 113 -20.22 -23.57 12.78
C ASP A 113 -18.92 -24.01 13.47
N LEU A 114 -18.45 -23.20 14.42
CA LEU A 114 -18.42 -23.57 15.83
C LEU A 114 -18.21 -22.32 16.71
N ALA A 115 -19.25 -22.03 17.50
CA ALA A 115 -19.26 -21.04 18.57
C ALA A 115 -18.40 -21.51 19.76
N GLY A 116 -17.71 -20.56 20.39
CA GLY A 116 -16.94 -20.77 21.61
C GLY A 116 -16.65 -19.43 22.28
N GLU A 117 -17.56 -19.04 23.16
CA GLU A 117 -17.58 -17.83 23.96
C GLU A 117 -16.49 -17.87 25.04
N PHE A 118 -15.56 -16.89 25.05
CA PHE A 118 -14.90 -16.48 26.29
C PHE A 118 -14.44 -15.03 26.23
N ALA A 119 -14.90 -14.29 27.24
CA ALA A 119 -14.68 -12.88 27.46
C ALA A 119 -13.23 -12.52 27.82
N SER A 120 -12.92 -11.23 27.65
CA SER A 120 -11.93 -10.45 28.41
C SER A 120 -10.47 -10.91 28.41
N ALA A 121 -9.59 -10.10 27.80
CA ALA A 121 -8.76 -9.16 28.57
C ALA A 121 -7.74 -8.45 27.67
N LEU A 122 -7.71 -7.12 27.79
CA LEU A 122 -6.62 -6.26 27.38
C LEU A 122 -5.41 -6.47 28.30
N GLY A 123 -4.21 -6.48 27.71
CA GLY A 123 -3.01 -5.92 28.36
C GLY A 123 -1.94 -6.92 28.78
N GLY A 124 -0.69 -6.58 28.47
CA GLY A 124 0.47 -7.26 29.04
C GLY A 124 1.76 -7.07 28.24
N SER A 125 2.44 -5.94 28.48
CA SER A 125 3.76 -5.58 27.98
C SER A 125 4.88 -6.28 28.78
N GLN A 126 6.05 -6.46 28.13
CA GLN A 126 7.44 -6.61 28.65
C GLN A 126 8.07 -8.01 28.86
N PRO A 127 9.42 -8.15 28.89
CA PRO A 127 10.51 -7.32 28.32
C PRO A 127 11.58 -8.14 27.53
N ALA A 128 12.54 -7.42 26.92
CA ALA A 128 13.63 -7.94 26.11
C ALA A 128 14.85 -8.42 26.92
N LYS A 129 15.36 -9.63 26.58
CA LYS A 129 16.77 -10.01 26.30
C LYS A 129 17.03 -11.47 26.67
N LYS A 130 17.00 -12.34 25.65
CA LYS A 130 17.85 -13.53 25.44
C LYS A 130 17.38 -14.18 24.13
N ARG A 131 18.32 -14.51 23.24
CA ARG A 131 18.05 -15.44 22.13
C ARG A 131 17.59 -16.76 22.76
N LYS A 132 16.28 -17.00 22.78
CA LYS A 132 15.67 -18.30 23.03
C LYS A 132 15.02 -18.75 21.74
N VAL A 133 15.68 -19.69 21.07
CA VAL A 133 14.94 -20.75 20.39
C VAL A 133 14.57 -21.75 21.50
N ASP A 134 13.41 -22.38 21.32
CA ASP A 134 12.76 -23.38 22.18
C ASP A 134 11.80 -22.82 23.27
N GLY A 135 10.50 -23.06 23.03
CA GLY A 135 9.40 -22.84 23.98
C GLY A 135 8.09 -23.48 23.48
N GLU A 136 7.58 -24.44 24.24
CA GLU A 136 6.36 -25.26 24.05
C GLU A 136 5.02 -24.48 24.06
N ASP A 137 5.01 -23.18 23.75
CA ASP A 137 3.83 -22.31 23.80
C ASP A 137 3.57 -21.53 22.49
N GLY A 138 3.87 -22.13 21.33
CA GLY A 138 3.27 -21.75 20.04
C GLY A 138 3.58 -20.37 19.44
N ASP A 139 4.32 -19.48 20.12
CA ASP A 139 4.74 -18.16 19.61
C ASP A 139 6.26 -18.15 19.31
N PHE A 140 6.59 -18.09 18.03
CA PHE A 140 7.98 -17.94 17.56
C PHE A 140 8.28 -16.47 17.35
N THR A 141 9.42 -15.94 17.82
CA THR A 141 9.87 -14.59 17.49
C THR A 141 11.39 -14.55 17.30
N ALA A 142 11.84 -13.90 16.21
CA ALA A 142 13.26 -13.68 15.91
C ALA A 142 13.52 -12.25 15.45
N GLU A 143 14.71 -11.71 15.75
CA GLU A 143 15.17 -10.40 15.28
C GLU A 143 15.82 -10.52 13.89
N LEU A 144 15.47 -9.61 12.98
CA LEU A 144 15.89 -9.59 11.57
C LEU A 144 17.05 -8.64 11.29
N ASN A 145 17.40 -7.77 12.25
CA ASN A 145 18.52 -6.83 12.15
C ASN A 145 19.06 -6.47 13.52
N ASP A 146 20.28 -5.93 13.55
CA ASP A 146 20.96 -5.45 14.77
C ASP A 146 20.70 -3.95 15.05
N ASN A 147 19.72 -3.33 14.37
CA ASN A 147 19.45 -1.90 14.53
C ASN A 147 18.62 -1.64 15.80
N GLU A 148 19.27 -1.24 16.89
CA GLU A 148 18.58 -0.98 18.16
C GLU A 148 17.62 0.22 18.15
N ARG A 149 17.70 1.14 17.19
CA ARG A 149 16.80 2.30 17.08
C ARG A 149 15.49 1.93 16.39
N ALA A 150 15.56 1.00 15.44
CA ALA A 150 14.42 0.50 14.67
C ALA A 150 14.57 -1.02 14.44
N PRO A 151 14.42 -1.83 15.50
CA PRO A 151 14.60 -3.26 15.39
C PRO A 151 13.45 -3.85 14.56
N LYS A 152 13.78 -4.79 13.68
CA LYS A 152 12.84 -5.53 12.86
C LYS A 152 12.74 -6.94 13.41
N ARG A 153 11.52 -7.46 13.53
CA ARG A 153 11.26 -8.81 14.03
C ARG A 153 10.38 -9.58 13.06
N VAL A 154 10.55 -10.89 13.05
CA VAL A 154 9.60 -11.85 12.50
C VAL A 154 8.99 -12.63 13.65
N SER A 155 7.67 -12.78 13.67
CA SER A 155 6.96 -13.58 14.66
C SER A 155 5.90 -14.47 14.03
N VAL A 156 5.69 -15.68 14.55
CA VAL A 156 4.55 -16.55 14.18
C VAL A 156 3.53 -16.45 15.30
N ARG A 157 2.38 -15.82 15.02
CA ARG A 157 1.33 -15.58 16.02
C ARG A 157 -0.06 -15.90 15.49
N THR A 158 -0.99 -16.12 16.40
CA THR A 158 -2.42 -16.23 16.08
C THR A 158 -3.09 -14.88 16.25
N PHE A 159 -3.70 -14.36 15.17
CA PHE A 159 -4.49 -13.12 15.20
C PHE A 159 -5.87 -13.37 14.58
N GLY A 160 -6.93 -13.09 15.34
CA GLY A 160 -8.31 -13.35 14.90
C GLY A 160 -8.55 -14.83 14.54
N GLY A 161 -7.99 -15.75 15.31
CA GLY A 161 -8.09 -17.20 15.08
C GLY A 161 -7.26 -17.73 13.91
N LYS A 162 -6.44 -16.90 13.26
CA LYS A 162 -5.61 -17.28 12.12
C LYS A 162 -4.14 -17.19 12.47
N VAL A 163 -3.38 -18.25 12.17
CA VAL A 163 -1.91 -18.24 12.30
C VAL A 163 -1.31 -17.41 11.17
N GLN A 164 -0.43 -16.48 11.53
CA GLN A 164 0.23 -15.56 10.61
C GLN A 164 1.70 -15.36 10.97
N VAL A 165 2.51 -15.13 9.94
CA VAL A 165 3.91 -14.71 10.07
C VAL A 165 3.96 -13.17 9.96
N ASP A 166 4.20 -12.47 11.06
CA ASP A 166 4.31 -11.01 11.10
C ASP A 166 5.77 -10.55 10.98
N LEU A 167 6.07 -9.76 9.97
CA LEU A 167 7.36 -9.08 9.79
C LEU A 167 7.16 -7.59 10.09
N ARG A 168 7.71 -7.08 11.20
CA ARG A 168 7.41 -5.73 11.69
C ARG A 168 8.64 -4.97 12.19
N GLU A 169 8.74 -3.69 11.82
CA GLU A 169 9.66 -2.73 12.42
C GLU A 169 9.04 -2.19 13.71
N PHE A 170 9.81 -2.15 14.78
CA PHE A 170 9.44 -1.60 16.07
C PHE A 170 10.12 -0.24 16.27
N TYR A 171 9.53 0.59 17.12
CA TYR A 171 10.12 1.85 17.55
C TYR A 171 10.20 1.89 19.07
N LYS A 172 11.19 2.64 19.57
CA LYS A 172 11.33 2.89 21.01
C LYS A 172 10.56 4.15 21.39
N SER A 173 9.72 4.04 22.41
CA SER A 173 9.02 5.16 23.03
C SER A 173 9.30 5.12 24.53
N GLY A 174 10.24 5.94 25.00
CA GLY A 174 10.76 5.84 26.36
C GLY A 174 11.49 4.51 26.60
N ALA A 175 11.03 3.73 27.58
CA ALA A 175 11.59 2.41 27.91
C ALA A 175 10.91 1.25 27.16
N GLU A 176 9.84 1.52 26.41
CA GLU A 176 9.07 0.48 25.72
C GLU A 176 9.42 0.37 24.23
N THR A 177 9.32 -0.86 23.71
CA THR A 177 9.48 -1.15 22.28
C THR A 177 8.12 -1.55 21.72
N LEU A 178 7.56 -0.69 20.87
CA LEU A 178 6.21 -0.82 20.35
C LEU A 178 6.22 -1.16 18.85
N PRO A 179 5.25 -1.96 18.37
CA PRO A 179 5.15 -2.27 16.95
C PRO A 179 4.90 -0.99 16.15
N GLY A 180 5.71 -0.76 15.12
CA GLY A 180 5.57 0.37 14.22
C GLY A 180 4.58 0.12 13.10
N LYS A 181 4.29 1.18 12.33
CA LYS A 181 3.42 1.11 11.14
C LYS A 181 4.05 0.30 10.01
N LYS A 182 5.39 0.26 9.93
CA LYS A 182 6.10 -0.48 8.87
C LYS A 182 6.15 -1.97 9.19
N GLY A 183 5.59 -2.77 8.31
CA GLY A 183 5.55 -4.22 8.43
C GLY A 183 4.35 -4.82 7.72
N MET A 184 4.33 -6.14 7.59
CA MET A 184 3.22 -6.90 7.02
C MET A 184 3.05 -8.23 7.76
N SER A 185 1.81 -8.70 7.83
CA SER A 185 1.49 -10.04 8.33
C SER A 185 1.11 -10.91 7.14
N LEU A 186 1.78 -12.05 7.00
CA LEU A 186 1.55 -13.04 5.96
C LEU A 186 0.71 -14.18 6.53
N SER A 187 -0.32 -14.60 5.81
CA SER A 187 -0.98 -15.87 6.06
C SER A 187 -0.02 -17.05 5.80
N ALA A 188 -0.38 -18.23 6.31
CA ALA A 188 0.39 -19.45 6.05
C ALA A 188 0.53 -19.73 4.54
N ALA A 189 -0.50 -19.45 3.73
CA ALA A 189 -0.45 -19.62 2.29
C ALA A 189 0.55 -18.67 1.62
N GLU A 190 0.53 -17.38 1.98
CA GLU A 190 1.47 -16.39 1.43
C GLU A 190 2.92 -16.68 1.86
N TRP A 191 3.13 -17.21 3.07
CA TRP A 191 4.44 -17.66 3.53
C TRP A 191 4.99 -18.82 2.71
N ASN A 192 4.16 -19.80 2.35
CA ASN A 192 4.58 -20.91 1.49
C ASN A 192 4.99 -20.41 0.10
N VAL A 193 4.21 -19.52 -0.51
CA VAL A 193 4.58 -18.89 -1.79
C VAL A 193 5.92 -18.15 -1.66
N LEU A 194 6.16 -17.44 -0.55
CA LEU A 194 7.43 -16.76 -0.30
C LEU A 194 8.61 -17.73 -0.27
N GLN A 195 8.42 -18.92 0.34
CA GLN A 195 9.46 -19.95 0.36
C GLN A 195 9.76 -20.49 -1.05
N GLU A 196 8.74 -20.71 -1.88
CA GLU A 196 8.91 -21.18 -3.26
C GLU A 196 9.68 -20.18 -4.12
N VAL A 197 9.44 -18.87 -3.94
CA VAL A 197 10.14 -17.81 -4.70
C VAL A 197 11.48 -17.40 -4.07
N ALA A 198 11.79 -17.82 -2.84
CA ALA A 198 13.02 -17.45 -2.13
C ALA A 198 14.30 -17.70 -2.95
N PRO A 199 14.47 -18.80 -3.72
CA PRO A 199 15.64 -19.00 -4.57
C PRO A 199 15.79 -17.92 -5.66
N GLN A 200 14.68 -17.48 -6.25
CA GLN A 200 14.69 -16.41 -7.25
C GLN A 200 15.06 -15.07 -6.63
N ILE A 201 14.52 -14.77 -5.43
CA ILE A 201 14.88 -13.60 -4.65
C ILE A 201 16.39 -13.60 -4.34
N ASN A 202 16.92 -14.73 -3.87
CA ASN A 202 18.35 -14.87 -3.55
C ASN A 202 19.24 -14.62 -4.78
N ASN A 203 18.84 -15.12 -5.96
CA ASN A 203 19.57 -14.85 -7.19
C ASN A 203 19.47 -13.37 -7.62
N ALA A 204 18.31 -12.73 -7.45
CA ALA A 204 18.16 -11.31 -7.73
C ALA A 204 19.01 -10.44 -6.78
N LEU A 205 19.06 -10.77 -5.49
CA LEU A 205 19.89 -10.09 -4.49
C LEU A 205 21.37 -10.17 -4.85
N LYS A 206 21.88 -11.33 -5.25
CA LYS A 206 23.29 -11.49 -5.69
C LYS A 206 23.64 -10.64 -6.90
N LYS A 207 22.69 -10.45 -7.83
CA LYS A 207 22.90 -9.62 -9.02
C LYS A 207 22.90 -8.12 -8.72
N LEU A 208 22.12 -7.69 -7.73
CA LEU A 208 21.94 -6.28 -7.38
C LEU A 208 22.86 -5.80 -6.27
N SER A 209 23.41 -6.71 -5.46
CA SER A 209 24.43 -6.35 -4.47
C SER A 209 25.74 -6.04 -5.20
N PRO A 210 26.31 -4.82 -5.06
CA PRO A 210 27.65 -4.55 -5.52
C PRO A 210 28.66 -5.46 -4.79
N PRO A 211 29.82 -5.75 -5.42
CA PRO A 211 30.88 -6.55 -4.82
C PRO A 211 31.45 -5.92 -3.53
#